data_AF-A0A935JT87-F1
#
_entry.id   AF-A0A935JT87-F1
#
_cell.length_a   1.000
_cell.length_b   1.000
_cell.length_c   1.000
_cell.angle_alpha   90.00
_cell.angle_beta   90.00
_cell.angle_gamma   90.00
#
_symmetry.space_group_name_H-M   'P 1'
#
loop_
_entity.id
_entity.type
_entity.pdbx_description
1 polymer ?
#
loop_
_entity_poly.entity_id
_entity_poly.type
_entity_poly.pdbx_seq_one_letter_code
_entity_poly.pdbx_strand_id
1 'polypeptide(L)' 'MIALLRQYQHKVTFDLEIIDIDDDPILVQRYNELIPVLISTDDDQREICHHYLDIATLDAYFHKIR' A
#
# COMPACT_ATOMS: atom_id res chain seq x y z
N MET A 1 -9.24 3.33 0.20
CA MET A 1 -8.16 2.35 -0.11
C MET A 1 -8.34 1.04 0.67
N ILE A 2 -8.26 1.03 2.01
CA ILE A 2 -8.28 -0.20 2.84
C ILE A 2 -9.46 -1.15 2.54
N ALA A 3 -10.68 -0.64 2.45
CA ALA A 3 -11.86 -1.48 2.18
C ALA A 3 -11.75 -2.24 0.84
N LEU A 4 -11.20 -1.58 -0.19
CA LEU A 4 -10.99 -2.20 -1.50
C LEU A 4 -9.89 -3.27 -1.44
N LEU A 5 -8.80 -3.04 -0.70
CA LEU A 5 -7.76 -4.04 -0.48
C LEU A 5 -8.31 -5.29 0.22
N ARG A 6 -9.15 -5.11 1.25
CA ARG A 6 -9.82 -6.23 1.91
C ARG A 6 -10.72 -7.02 0.97
N GLN A 7 -11.44 -6.35 0.07
CA GLN A 7 -12.19 -7.03 -0.99
C GLN A 7 -11.27 -7.76 -1.96
N TYR A 8 -10.09 -7.20 -2.25
CA TYR A 8 -9.09 -7.80 -3.12
C TYR A 8 -8.49 -9.09 -2.55
N GLN A 9 -8.41 -9.20 -1.22
CA GLN A 9 -7.94 -10.41 -0.53
C GLN A 9 -8.79 -11.67 -0.83
N HIS A 10 -10.01 -11.51 -1.35
CA HIS A 10 -10.82 -12.65 -1.84
C HIS A 10 -10.33 -13.22 -3.17
N LYS A 11 -9.53 -12.48 -3.95
CA LYS A 11 -8.98 -12.89 -5.25
C LYS A 11 -7.52 -13.32 -5.15
N VAL A 12 -6.75 -12.63 -4.32
CA VAL A 12 -5.30 -12.84 -4.15
C VAL A 12 -5.00 -12.85 -2.66
N THR A 13 -4.29 -13.86 -2.19
CA THR A 13 -3.86 -13.93 -0.79
C THR A 13 -2.65 -13.02 -0.57
N PHE A 14 -2.78 -12.06 0.35
CA PHE A 14 -1.68 -11.21 0.81
C PHE A 14 -1.98 -10.72 2.23
N ASP A 15 -0.93 -10.42 2.99
CA ASP A 15 -1.03 -9.77 4.29
C ASP A 15 -1.11 -8.24 4.13
N LEU A 16 -1.88 -7.59 5.00
CA LEU A 16 -2.07 -6.14 5.00
C LEU A 16 -1.81 -5.60 6.40
N GLU A 17 -0.75 -4.80 6.51
CA GLU A 17 -0.45 -4.00 7.70
C GLU A 17 -0.92 -2.56 7.49
N ILE A 18 -1.51 -1.96 8.53
CA ILE A 18 -1.96 -0.57 8.51
C ILE A 18 -1.12 0.16 9.55
N ILE A 19 -0.35 1.13 9.08
CA ILE A 19 0.50 1.96 9.92
C ILE A 19 -0.13 3.35 9.99
N ASP A 20 -0.42 3.79 11.21
CA ASP A 20 -0.74 5.19 11.48
C ASP A 20 0.58 5.98 11.53
N ILE A 21 0.66 7.07 10.77
CA ILE A 21 1.89 7.84 10.66
C ILE A 21 1.96 8.98 11.68
N ASP A 22 0.86 9.35 12.34
CA ASP A 22 0.77 10.58 13.14
C ASP A 22 1.84 10.70 14.25
N ASP A 23 2.28 9.56 14.79
CA ASP A 23 3.31 9.48 15.85
C ASP A 23 4.75 9.26 15.32
N ASP A 24 4.94 9.03 14.03
CA ASP A 24 6.26 8.81 13.43
C ASP A 24 6.69 10.02 12.58
N PRO A 25 7.57 10.90 13.09
CA PRO A 25 7.97 12.11 12.38
C PRO A 25 8.69 11.82 11.05
N ILE A 26 9.30 10.64 10.88
CA ILE A 26 9.94 10.24 9.62
C ILE A 26 8.86 9.90 8.60
N LEU A 27 7.83 9.17 9.00
CA LEU A 27 6.71 8.83 8.13
C LEU A 27 5.83 10.04 7.83
N VAL A 28 5.58 10.93 8.80
CA VAL A 28 4.91 12.22 8.54
C VAL A 28 5.69 13.05 7.54
N GLN A 29 7.00 13.20 7.71
CA GLN A 29 7.81 13.97 6.75
C GLN A 29 7.79 13.36 5.35
N ARG A 30 7.75 12.02 5.24
CA ARG A 30 7.76 11.31 3.97
C ARG A 30 6.40 11.32 3.27
N TYR A 31 5.31 11.12 4.01
CA TYR A 31 4.00 10.85 3.43
C TYR A 31 2.97 11.95 3.67
N ASN A 32 2.98 12.66 4.80
CA ASN A 32 2.11 13.80 5.11
C ASN A 32 0.71 13.75 4.44
N GLU A 33 0.45 14.62 3.45
CA GLU A 33 -0.83 14.73 2.73
C GLU A 33 -1.07 13.65 1.68
N LEU A 34 -0.08 12.80 1.36
CA LEU A 34 -0.19 11.70 0.39
C LEU A 34 -1.05 10.55 0.91
N ILE A 35 -1.40 10.55 2.20
CA ILE A 35 -2.22 9.49 2.78
C ILE A 35 -3.60 9.38 2.08
N PRO A 36 -4.14 8.16 1.95
CA PRO A 36 -3.51 6.88 2.25
C PRO A 36 -2.45 6.49 1.20
N VAL A 37 -1.31 5.96 1.66
CA VAL A 37 -0.22 5.44 0.80
C VAL A 37 -0.14 3.93 0.94
N LEU A 38 0.00 3.24 -0.19
CA LEU A 38 0.24 1.80 -0.24
C LEU A 38 1.69 1.55 -0.66
N ILE A 39 2.44 0.90 0.21
CA ILE A 39 3.80 0.45 -0.06
C ILE A 39 3.86 -1.07 -0.07
N SER A 40 4.82 -1.62 -0.80
CA SER A 40 5.17 -3.03 -0.68
C SER A 40 6.04 -3.29 0.55
N THR A 41 6.02 -4.53 1.04
CA THR A 41 6.82 -4.99 2.18
C THR A 41 8.08 -5.76 1.76
N ASP A 42 8.40 -5.78 0.46
CA ASP A 42 9.66 -6.32 -0.03
C ASP A 42 10.84 -5.37 0.29
N ASP A 43 12.07 -5.84 0.02
CA ASP A 43 13.30 -5.12 0.36
C ASP A 43 13.37 -3.68 -0.22
N ASP A 44 12.65 -3.40 -1.32
CA ASP A 44 12.63 -2.08 -1.95
C ASP A 44 11.60 -1.12 -1.32
N GLN A 45 10.71 -1.61 -0.44
CA GLN A 45 9.60 -0.86 0.17
C GLN A 45 8.91 0.11 -0.79
N ARG A 46 8.59 -0.40 -1.98
CA ARG A 46 8.19 0.42 -3.11
C ARG A 46 6.80 1.00 -2.90
N GLU A 47 6.65 2.31 -3.13
CA GLU A 47 5.32 2.93 -3.24
C GLU A 47 4.57 2.40 -4.48
N ILE A 48 3.39 1.84 -4.23
CA ILE A 48 2.49 1.29 -5.25
C ILE A 48 1.53 2.38 -5.72
N CYS A 49 0.87 3.07 -4.78
CA CYS A 49 -0.04 4.17 -5.07
C CYS A 49 -0.33 5.00 -3.82
N HIS A 50 -0.80 6.24 -4.02
CA HIS A 50 -1.26 7.13 -2.96
C HIS A 50 -2.62 7.76 -3.30
N HIS A 51 -3.32 8.34 -2.32
CA HIS A 51 -4.68 8.91 -2.40
C HIS A 51 -5.81 7.94 -2.78
N TYR A 52 -5.64 7.17 -3.85
CA TYR A 52 -6.58 6.19 -4.38
C TYR A 52 -5.90 4.86 -4.66
N LEU A 53 -6.67 3.78 -4.62
CA LEU A 53 -6.15 2.46 -4.96
C LEU A 53 -6.09 2.31 -6.48
N ASP A 54 -4.90 2.16 -7.02
CA ASP A 54 -4.71 1.80 -8.42
C ASP A 54 -4.62 0.27 -8.56
N ILE A 55 -5.74 -0.34 -8.98
CA ILE A 55 -5.85 -1.79 -9.19
C ILE A 55 -4.87 -2.27 -10.27
N ALA A 56 -4.66 -1.48 -11.33
CA ALA A 56 -3.78 -1.90 -12.43
C ALA A 56 -2.32 -1.98 -11.97
N THR A 57 -1.88 -0.98 -11.18
CA THR A 57 -0.53 -0.98 -10.61
C THR A 57 -0.36 -2.04 -9.53
N LEU A 58 -1.38 -2.28 -8.69
CA LEU A 58 -1.39 -3.35 -7.70
C LEU A 58 -1.30 -4.74 -8.37
N ASP A 59 -2.08 -4.98 -9.43
CA ASP A 59 -2.02 -6.24 -10.18
C ASP A 59 -0.66 -6.43 -10.84
N ALA A 60 -0.10 -5.38 -11.45
CA ALA A 60 1.23 -5.43 -12.04
C ALA A 60 2.30 -5.75 -11.00
N TYR A 61 2.15 -5.25 -9.76
CA TYR A 61 3.03 -5.58 -8.65
C TYR A 61 2.91 -7.08 -8.27
N PHE A 62 1.69 -7.59 -8.06
CA PHE A 62 1.49 -9.02 -7.75
C PHE A 62 2.02 -9.96 -8.83
N HIS A 63 1.94 -9.59 -10.11
CA HIS A 63 2.51 -10.38 -11.20
C HIS A 63 4.05 -10.41 -11.21
N LYS A 64 4.72 -9.41 -10.65
CA LYS A 64 6.20 -9.35 -10.59
C LYS A 64 6.79 -10.21 -9.48
N ILE A 65 6.05 -10.39 -8.38
CA ILE A 65 6.52 -11.12 -7.20
C ILE A 65 6.07 -12.59 -7.16
N ARG A 66 5.35 -13.04 -8.20
CA ARG A 66 4.79 -14.40 -8.31
C ARG A 66 5.76 -15.37 -8.98
#